data_AF-A0A916RPR3-F1
#
_entry.id   AF-A0A916RPR3-F1
#
_cell.length_a   1.000
_cell.length_b   1.000
_cell.length_c   1.000
_cell.angle_alpha   90.00
_cell.angle_beta   90.00
_cell.angle_gamma   90.00
#
_symmetry.space_group_name_H-M   'P 1'
#
loop_
_entity.id
_entity.type
_entity.pdbx_description
1 polymer ?
#
loop_
_entity_poly.entity_id
_entity_poly.type
_entity_poly.pdbx_seq_one_letter_code
_entity_poly.pdbx_strand_id
1 'polypeptide(L)'
;MIGCFVGVSAFDAAYPGDQQLSLMVFPYLTRVVGAIVLLIVGSVIARYLSRSVLIGAVNAKLQYARFLSLGVKWLVLVLTAAMVLDHLQIGGIVVELAFGILFGGIVLTLALAVGLGSRDIVSRSLEKNVDLDFEHIPSDTGYKATRPDNLRHF
;
A
#
# COMPACT_ATOMS: atom_id res chain seq x y z
N MET A 1 11.47 30.35 -17.23
CA MET A 1 12.83 29.95 -16.82
C MET A 1 13.80 31.13 -16.64
N ILE A 2 13.41 32.39 -16.87
CA ILE A 2 14.31 33.56 -16.73
C ILE A 2 14.19 34.27 -15.37
N GLY A 3 13.01 34.23 -14.74
CA GLY A 3 12.75 34.95 -13.47
C GLY A 3 13.52 34.42 -12.25
N CYS A 4 13.89 33.13 -12.22
CA CYS A 4 14.65 32.56 -11.10
C CYS A 4 16.08 33.13 -11.01
N PHE A 5 16.69 33.50 -12.13
CA PHE A 5 18.05 34.05 -12.14
C PHE A 5 18.10 35.48 -11.59
N VAL A 6 17.10 36.31 -11.89
CA VAL A 6 17.01 37.69 -11.39
C VAL A 6 16.85 37.74 -9.86
N GLY A 7 16.07 36.83 -9.28
CA GLY A 7 15.92 36.74 -7.83
C GLY A 7 17.21 36.37 -7.11
N VAL A 8 18.00 35.45 -7.69
CA VAL A 8 19.29 35.02 -7.14
C VAL A 8 20.33 36.14 -7.22
N SER A 9 20.39 36.89 -8.33
CA SER A 9 21.35 37.99 -8.50
C SER A 9 21.06 39.20 -7.60
N ALA A 10 19.79 39.50 -7.33
CA ALA A 10 19.41 40.60 -6.44
C ALA A 10 19.71 40.27 -4.97
N PHE A 11 19.60 38.99 -4.60
CA PHE A 11 19.92 38.51 -3.25
C PHE A 11 21.45 38.49 -3.00
N ASP A 12 22.23 38.13 -4.02
CA ASP A 12 23.70 38.17 -4.01
C ASP A 12 24.24 39.62 -3.89
N ALA A 13 23.63 40.57 -4.61
CA ALA A 13 23.99 41.98 -4.54
C ALA A 13 23.61 42.66 -3.21
N ALA A 14 22.64 42.13 -2.47
CA ALA A 14 22.19 42.67 -1.20
C ALA A 14 23.06 42.25 0.00
N TYR A 15 23.92 41.23 -0.16
CA TYR A 15 24.77 40.72 0.92
C TYR A 15 26.25 40.57 0.50
N PRO A 16 26.95 41.66 0.14
CA PRO A 16 28.38 41.63 -0.17
C PRO A 16 29.19 41.53 1.13
N GLY A 17 29.28 40.35 1.76
CA GLY A 17 30.01 40.28 3.03
C GLY A 17 30.30 38.93 3.68
N ASP A 18 29.53 37.85 3.47
CA ASP A 18 29.75 36.60 4.21
C ASP A 18 29.94 35.38 3.30
N GLN A 19 31.18 35.23 2.82
CA GLN A 19 31.64 34.07 2.04
C GLN A 19 31.51 32.73 2.81
N GLN A 20 31.29 32.78 4.14
CA GLN A 20 31.12 31.60 4.99
C GLN A 20 29.65 31.20 5.23
N LEU A 21 28.69 32.14 5.21
CA LEU A 21 27.26 31.82 5.41
C LEU A 21 26.62 31.25 4.13
N SER A 22 27.07 31.69 2.96
CA SER A 22 26.53 31.26 1.68
C SER A 22 26.74 29.74 1.45
N LEU A 23 27.86 29.18 1.90
CA LEU A 23 28.18 27.75 1.73
C LEU A 23 27.26 26.79 2.52
N MET A 24 26.65 27.22 3.63
CA MET A 24 25.71 26.39 4.41
C MET A 24 24.24 26.58 4.03
N VAL A 25 23.85 27.76 3.54
CA VAL A 25 22.45 28.07 3.20
C VAL A 25 22.02 27.45 1.86
N PHE A 26 22.90 27.44 0.85
CA PHE A 26 22.62 26.84 -0.46
C PHE A 26 22.22 25.35 -0.44
N PRO A 27 22.91 24.46 0.29
CA PRO A 27 22.52 23.04 0.35
C PRO A 27 21.22 22.81 1.13
N TYR A 28 20.96 23.59 2.19
CA TYR A 28 19.69 23.50 2.92
C TYR A 28 18.50 23.94 2.06
N LEU A 29 18.66 25.01 1.29
CA LEU A 29 17.64 25.49 0.36
C LEU A 29 17.28 24.42 -0.69
N THR A 30 18.29 23.72 -1.23
CA THR A 30 18.08 22.61 -2.19
C THR A 30 17.30 21.45 -1.58
N ARG A 31 17.57 21.10 -0.32
CA ARG A 31 16.84 20.04 0.41
C ARG A 31 15.40 20.41 0.72
N VAL A 32 15.16 21.67 1.08
CA VAL A 32 13.80 22.19 1.29
C VAL A 32 12.99 22.12 0.00
N VAL A 33 13.60 22.42 -1.16
CA VAL A 33 12.94 22.24 -2.46
C VAL A 33 12.60 20.76 -2.70
N GLY A 34 13.54 19.84 -2.46
CA GLY A 34 13.29 18.40 -2.58
C GLY A 34 12.15 17.92 -1.67
N ALA A 35 12.11 18.43 -0.44
CA ALA A 35 11.06 18.14 0.53
C ALA A 35 9.67 18.63 0.11
N ILE A 36 9.58 19.85 -0.44
CA ILE A 36 8.32 20.40 -0.97
C ILE A 36 7.83 19.55 -2.13
N VAL A 37 8.74 19.13 -3.03
CA VAL A 37 8.40 18.24 -4.15
C VAL A 37 7.87 16.90 -3.62
N LEU A 38 8.54 16.29 -2.64
CA LEU A 38 8.09 15.05 -1.99
C LEU A 38 6.71 15.22 -1.33
N LEU A 39 6.46 16.33 -0.64
CA LEU A 39 5.15 16.62 -0.05
C LEU A 39 4.05 16.71 -1.12
N ILE A 40 4.33 17.40 -2.23
CA ILE A 40 3.38 17.53 -3.33
C ILE A 40 3.09 16.14 -3.92
N VAL A 41 4.13 15.39 -4.28
CA VAL A 41 4.00 14.04 -4.85
C VAL A 41 3.26 13.10 -3.90
N GLY A 42 3.66 13.04 -2.64
CA GLY A 42 3.02 12.19 -1.64
C GLY A 42 1.56 12.58 -1.37
N SER A 43 1.23 13.88 -1.37
CA SER A 43 -0.16 14.34 -1.25
C SER A 43 -1.02 13.93 -2.44
N VAL A 44 -0.45 13.92 -3.64
CA VAL A 44 -1.10 13.48 -4.88
C VAL A 44 -1.33 11.97 -4.84
N ILE A 45 -0.31 11.18 -4.48
CA ILE A 45 -0.41 9.73 -4.32
C ILE A 45 -1.46 9.38 -3.25
N ALA A 46 -1.46 10.05 -2.10
CA ALA A 46 -2.43 9.82 -1.03
C ALA A 46 -3.87 10.03 -1.51
N ARG A 47 -4.11 11.06 -2.32
CA ARG A 47 -5.44 11.32 -2.91
C ARG A 47 -5.83 10.24 -3.92
N TYR A 48 -4.92 9.84 -4.80
CA TYR A 48 -5.20 8.79 -5.78
C TYR A 48 -5.50 7.46 -5.11
N LEU A 49 -4.64 7.03 -4.18
CA LEU A 49 -4.77 5.74 -3.52
C LEU A 49 -6.02 5.66 -2.64
N SER A 50 -6.32 6.73 -1.89
CA SER A 50 -7.55 6.82 -1.09
C SER A 50 -8.81 6.69 -1.95
N ARG A 51 -8.85 7.34 -3.13
CA ARG A 51 -9.97 7.22 -4.06
C ARG A 51 -10.07 5.83 -4.66
N SER A 52 -8.96 5.24 -5.13
CA SER A 52 -8.94 3.88 -5.68
C SER A 52 -9.44 2.85 -4.67
N VAL A 53 -8.99 2.95 -3.42
CA VAL A 53 -9.43 2.07 -2.33
C VAL A 53 -10.90 2.29 -2.00
N LEU A 54 -11.38 3.54 -1.98
CA LEU A 54 -12.80 3.81 -1.78
C LEU A 54 -13.65 3.13 -2.86
N ILE A 55 -13.30 3.31 -4.14
CA ILE A 55 -14.01 2.72 -5.28
C ILE A 55 -13.97 1.18 -5.20
N GLY A 56 -12.82 0.59 -4.92
CA GLY A 56 -12.68 -0.86 -4.75
C GLY A 56 -13.52 -1.39 -3.58
N ALA A 57 -13.51 -0.69 -2.45
CA ALA A 57 -14.23 -1.11 -1.25
C ALA A 57 -15.75 -0.96 -1.38
N VAL A 58 -16.25 0.10 -2.05
CA VAL A 58 -17.69 0.23 -2.33
C VAL A 58 -18.14 -0.80 -3.37
N ASN A 59 -17.31 -1.11 -4.37
CA ASN A 59 -17.59 -2.18 -5.33
C ASN A 59 -17.68 -3.56 -4.64
N ALA A 60 -16.86 -3.79 -3.62
CA ALA A 60 -16.91 -4.98 -2.77
C ALA A 60 -18.02 -4.95 -1.70
N LYS A 61 -18.91 -3.93 -1.70
CA LYS A 61 -20.00 -3.74 -0.72
C LYS A 61 -19.53 -3.70 0.75
N LEU A 62 -18.29 -3.26 1.00
CA LEU A 62 -17.77 -3.12 2.36
C LEU A 62 -18.41 -1.92 3.05
N GLN A 63 -19.12 -2.14 4.17
CA GLN A 63 -19.77 -1.06 4.92
C GLN A 63 -18.77 -0.04 5.51
N TYR A 64 -17.52 -0.44 5.69
CA TYR A 64 -16.44 0.39 6.22
C TYR A 64 -15.55 1.02 5.13
N ALA A 65 -16.00 1.07 3.88
CA ALA A 65 -15.22 1.60 2.74
C ALA A 65 -14.64 3.00 3.00
N ARG A 66 -15.42 3.88 3.64
CA ARG A 66 -14.98 5.24 3.97
C ARG A 66 -13.86 5.25 5.01
N PHE A 67 -13.96 4.44 6.07
CA PHE A 67 -12.91 4.31 7.08
C PHE A 67 -11.63 3.73 6.49
N LEU A 68 -11.73 2.71 5.64
CA LEU A 68 -10.58 2.12 4.96
C LEU A 68 -9.88 3.15 4.06
N SER A 69 -10.65 3.90 3.25
CA SER A 69 -10.09 4.95 2.39
C SER A 69 -9.40 6.07 3.16
N LEU A 70 -9.94 6.43 4.34
CA LEU A 70 -9.35 7.43 5.24
C LEU A 70 -8.06 6.89 5.85
N GLY A 71 -8.06 5.63 6.30
CA GLY A 71 -6.89 4.94 6.84
C GLY A 71 -5.74 4.93 5.83
N VAL A 72 -6.01 4.59 4.57
CA VAL A 72 -4.99 4.63 3.51
C VAL A 72 -4.49 6.05 3.28
N LYS A 73 -5.36 7.06 3.25
CA LYS A 73 -4.94 8.46 3.09
C LYS A 73 -3.98 8.89 4.19
N TRP A 74 -4.32 8.58 5.45
CA TRP A 74 -3.51 8.91 6.61
C TRP A 74 -2.19 8.14 6.61
N LEU A 75 -2.21 6.85 6.27
CA LEU A 75 -1.01 6.02 6.18
C LEU A 75 -0.01 6.60 5.18
N VAL A 76 -0.46 6.93 3.97
CA VAL A 76 0.42 7.52 2.94
C VAL A 76 0.92 8.89 3.35
N LEU A 77 0.09 9.71 4.00
CA LEU A 77 0.48 11.05 4.44
C LEU A 77 1.54 10.98 5.54
N VAL A 78 1.37 10.11 6.54
CA VAL A 78 2.36 9.91 7.60
C VAL A 78 3.68 9.36 7.03
N LEU A 79 3.62 8.41 6.10
CA LEU A 79 4.82 7.90 5.40
C LEU A 79 5.53 9.01 4.62
N THR A 80 4.76 9.83 3.90
CA THR A 80 5.30 10.99 3.17
C THR A 80 5.95 11.98 4.13
N ALA A 81 5.30 12.28 5.26
CA ALA A 81 5.83 13.18 6.27
C ALA A 81 7.15 12.66 6.84
N ALA A 82 7.24 11.36 7.17
CA ALA A 82 8.48 10.73 7.63
C ALA A 82 9.60 10.86 6.57
N MET A 83 9.30 10.57 5.30
CA MET A 83 10.26 10.71 4.20
C MET A 83 10.72 12.15 3.98
N VAL A 84 9.81 13.11 4.17
CA VAL A 84 10.13 14.55 4.08
C VAL A 84 11.03 14.96 5.24
N LEU A 85 10.71 14.59 6.47
CA LEU A 85 11.55 14.88 7.64
C LEU A 85 12.96 14.31 7.49
N ASP A 86 13.05 13.06 6.99
CA ASP A 86 14.32 12.41 6.68
C ASP A 86 15.10 13.19 5.60
N HIS A 87 14.44 13.62 4.52
CA HIS A 87 15.07 14.38 3.45
C HIS A 87 15.56 15.78 3.89
N LEU A 88 14.88 16.43 4.85
CA LEU A 88 15.37 17.67 5.47
C LEU A 88 16.59 17.43 6.37
N GLN A 89 16.94 16.18 6.68
CA GLN A 89 17.92 15.82 7.70
C GLN A 89 17.56 16.34 9.10
N ILE A 90 16.27 16.65 9.34
CA ILE A 90 15.76 17.10 10.63
C ILE A 90 15.28 15.87 11.40
N GLY A 91 16.05 15.48 12.42
CA GLY A 91 15.72 14.35 13.30
C GLY A 91 16.36 13.00 12.91
N GLY A 92 16.97 12.91 11.72
CA GLY A 92 17.83 11.79 11.29
C GLY A 92 17.33 10.40 11.70
N ILE A 93 18.25 9.59 12.24
CA ILE A 93 17.99 8.20 12.63
C ILE A 93 16.87 8.04 13.68
N VAL A 94 16.63 9.05 14.51
CA VAL A 94 15.61 8.97 15.58
C VAL A 94 14.21 8.96 14.98
N VAL A 95 13.95 9.80 13.98
CA VAL A 95 12.65 9.85 13.29
C VAL A 95 12.42 8.55 12.52
N GLU A 96 13.45 8.05 11.84
CA GLU A 96 13.40 6.78 11.11
C GLU A 96 13.05 5.60 12.04
N LEU A 97 13.76 5.48 13.17
CA LEU A 97 13.51 4.43 14.16
C LEU A 97 12.12 4.55 14.80
N ALA A 98 11.72 5.75 15.21
CA ALA A 98 10.41 5.97 15.83
C ALA A 98 9.26 5.66 14.86
N PHE A 99 9.38 6.12 13.61
CA PHE A 99 8.41 5.79 12.56
C PHE A 99 8.39 4.29 12.27
N GLY A 100 9.56 3.65 12.16
CA GLY A 100 9.69 2.22 11.92
C GLY A 100 9.05 1.37 13.02
N ILE A 101 9.27 1.72 14.30
CA ILE A 101 8.66 1.02 15.44
C ILE A 101 7.14 1.24 15.46
N LEU A 102 6.67 2.47 15.29
CA LEU A 102 5.24 2.79 15.29
C LEU A 102 4.52 2.08 14.13
N PHE A 103 5.01 2.27 12.91
CA PHE A 103 4.44 1.69 11.71
C PHE A 103 4.55 0.17 11.72
N GLY A 104 5.73 -0.36 12.07
CA GLY A 104 5.97 -1.79 12.24
C GLY A 104 5.03 -2.42 13.27
N GLY A 105 4.79 -1.77 14.40
CA GLY A 105 3.83 -2.22 15.41
C GLY A 105 2.40 -2.28 14.90
N ILE A 106 1.95 -1.25 14.16
CA ILE A 106 0.62 -1.21 13.56
C ILE A 106 0.46 -2.31 12.51
N VAL A 107 1.41 -2.43 11.58
CA VAL A 107 1.37 -3.43 10.51
C VAL A 107 1.46 -4.85 11.06
N LEU A 108 2.34 -5.09 12.05
CA LEU A 108 2.47 -6.39 12.70
C LEU A 108 1.17 -6.80 13.40
N THR A 109 0.55 -5.87 14.14
CA THR A 109 -0.72 -6.14 14.83
C THR A 109 -1.84 -6.42 13.82
N LEU A 110 -1.93 -5.65 12.73
CA LEU A 110 -2.90 -5.88 11.65
C LEU A 110 -2.66 -7.22 10.95
N ALA A 111 -1.41 -7.57 10.65
CA ALA A 111 -1.06 -8.84 10.03
C ALA A 111 -1.44 -10.03 10.93
N LEU A 112 -1.21 -9.93 12.24
CA LEU A 112 -1.63 -10.95 13.20
C LEU A 112 -3.15 -11.03 13.31
N ALA A 113 -3.85 -9.90 13.40
CA ALA A 113 -5.31 -9.87 13.48
C ALA A 113 -5.97 -10.48 12.23
N VAL A 114 -5.47 -10.15 11.03
CA VAL A 114 -5.95 -10.71 9.77
C VAL A 114 -5.56 -12.17 9.62
N GLY A 115 -4.31 -12.53 9.94
CA GLY A 115 -3.80 -13.90 9.86
C GLY A 115 -4.60 -14.85 10.75
N LEU A 116 -4.75 -14.50 12.03
CA LEU A 116 -5.57 -15.27 12.97
C LEU A 116 -7.06 -15.26 12.59
N GLY A 117 -7.60 -14.12 12.16
CA GLY A 117 -9.02 -13.99 11.77
C GLY A 117 -9.38 -14.75 10.49
N SER A 118 -8.42 -15.04 9.61
CA SER A 118 -8.65 -15.78 8.36
C SER A 118 -8.75 -17.29 8.55
N ARG A 119 -8.30 -17.83 9.70
CA ARG A 119 -8.20 -19.28 9.95
C ARG A 119 -9.52 -20.02 9.75
N ASP A 120 -10.63 -19.47 10.26
CA ASP A 120 -11.95 -20.09 10.16
C ASP A 120 -12.50 -20.11 8.72
N ILE A 121 -12.15 -19.11 7.92
CA ILE A 121 -12.57 -19.02 6.51
C ILE A 121 -11.79 -20.05 5.68
N VAL A 122 -10.50 -20.22 5.98
CA VAL A 122 -9.64 -21.21 5.33
C VAL A 122 -10.04 -22.63 5.72
N SER A 123 -10.26 -22.91 7.01
CA SER A 123 -10.68 -24.26 7.46
C SER A 123 -11.98 -24.70 6.80
N ARG A 124 -12.99 -23.82 6.76
CA ARG A 124 -14.27 -24.11 6.11
C ARG A 124 -14.15 -24.31 4.59
N SER A 125 -13.22 -23.60 3.95
CA SER A 125 -12.95 -23.79 2.52
C SER A 125 -12.25 -25.12 2.25
N LEU A 126 -11.35 -25.56 3.13
CA LEU A 126 -10.68 -26.86 3.02
C LEU A 126 -11.67 -28.01 3.23
N GLU A 127 -12.52 -27.95 4.26
CA GLU A 127 -13.57 -28.95 4.52
C GLU A 127 -14.49 -29.13 3.30
N LYS A 128 -14.96 -28.02 2.70
CA LYS A 128 -15.81 -28.07 1.51
C LYS A 128 -15.13 -28.74 0.31
N ASN A 129 -13.82 -28.54 0.12
CA ASN A 129 -13.10 -29.17 -1.00
C ASN A 129 -12.82 -30.66 -0.72
N VAL A 130 -12.59 -31.04 0.54
CA VAL A 130 -12.41 -32.43 0.93
C VAL A 130 -13.71 -33.24 0.75
N ASP A 131 -14.86 -32.69 1.15
CA ASP A 131 -16.15 -33.36 0.96
C ASP A 131 -16.51 -33.57 -0.52
N LEU A 132 -16.08 -32.65 -1.41
CA LEU A 132 -16.28 -32.78 -2.86
C LEU A 132 -15.42 -33.87 -3.50
N ASP A 133 -14.26 -34.20 -2.94
CA ASP A 133 -13.35 -35.23 -3.47
C ASP A 133 -13.83 -36.65 -3.10
N PHE A 134 -14.55 -36.81 -1.98
CA PHE A 134 -15.10 -38.09 -1.53
C PHE A 134 -16.40 -38.50 -2.24
N GLU A 135 -17.19 -37.56 -2.75
CA GLU A 135 -18.46 -37.87 -3.44
C GLU A 135 -18.26 -38.28 -4.92
N HIS A 136 -17.06 -38.08 -5.50
CA HIS A 136 -16.74 -38.47 -6.88
C HIS A 136 -15.85 -39.72 -6.99
N ILE A 137 -15.73 -40.57 -5.96
CA ILE A 137 -15.28 -41.94 -6.21
C ILE A 137 -16.47 -42.71 -6.80
N PRO A 138 -16.49 -43.03 -8.10
CA PRO A 138 -17.58 -43.79 -8.68
C PRO A 138 -17.50 -45.18 -8.06
N SER A 139 -18.37 -45.49 -7.11
CA SER A 139 -18.56 -46.83 -6.56
C SER A 139 -19.28 -47.77 -7.53
N ASP A 140 -19.43 -47.36 -8.79
CA ASP A 140 -20.05 -48.13 -9.84
C ASP A 140 -19.02 -49.04 -10.54
N THR A 141 -18.54 -50.05 -9.82
CA THR A 141 -18.04 -51.30 -10.42
C THR A 141 -19.19 -52.27 -10.76
N GLY A 142 -20.40 -51.74 -10.94
CA GLY A 142 -21.49 -52.43 -11.61
C GLY A 142 -21.24 -52.57 -13.11
N TYR A 143 -20.35 -53.49 -13.50
CA TYR A 143 -20.25 -53.97 -14.88
C TYR A 143 -21.61 -54.55 -15.28
N LYS A 144 -22.47 -53.72 -15.90
CA LYS A 144 -23.66 -54.18 -16.61
C LYS A 144 -23.17 -55.05 -17.76
N ALA A 145 -23.22 -56.36 -17.55
CA ALA A 145 -23.10 -57.33 -18.62
C ALA A 145 -24.24 -57.07 -19.61
N THR A 146 -23.94 -56.38 -20.70
CA THR A 146 -24.85 -56.23 -21.84
C THR A 146 -25.12 -57.62 -22.40
N ARG A 147 -26.26 -58.20 -22.05
CA ARG A 147 -26.80 -59.40 -22.69
C ARG A 147 -27.28 -58.97 -24.07
N PRO A 148 -26.68 -59.41 -25.18
CA PRO A 148 -27.20 -59.07 -26.49
C PRO A 148 -28.53 -59.80 -26.68
N ASP A 149 -29.60 -59.02 -26.80
CA ASP A 149 -30.92 -59.54 -27.06
C ASP A 149 -30.95 -60.22 -28.44
N ASN A 150 -31.22 -61.51 -28.34
CA ASN A 150 -31.78 -62.43 -29.32
C ASN A 150 -32.42 -61.74 -30.55
N LEU A 151 -31.62 -61.55 -31.61
CA LEU A 151 -32.07 -61.25 -32.97
C LEU A 151 -32.75 -62.50 -33.56
N ARG A 152 -34.00 -62.72 -33.16
CA ARG A 152 -34.94 -63.63 -33.82
C ARG A 152 -36.01 -62.80 -34.50
N HIS A 153 -35.71 -62.26 -35.66
CA HIS A 153 -36.70 -61.92 -36.66
C HIS A 153 -36.02 -61.94 -38.03
N PHE A 154 -36.64 -62.72 -38.93
CA PHE A 154 -36.38 -62.93 -40.36
C PHE A 154 -35.47 -64.11 -40.72
#